data_AF-A0A951CBI9-F1
#
_entry.id   AF-A0A951CBI9-F1
#
_cell.length_a   1.000
_cell.length_b   1.000
_cell.length_c   1.000
_cell.angle_alpha   90.00
_cell.angle_beta   90.00
_cell.angle_gamma   90.00
#
_symmetry.space_group_name_H-M   'P 1'
#
loop_
_entity.id
_entity.type
_entity.pdbx_description
1 polymer ?
#
loop_
_entity_poly.entity_id
_entity_poly.type
_entity_poly.pdbx_seq_one_letter_code
_entity_poly.pdbx_strand_id
1 'polypeptide(L)'
;MTSRQDSAPSESRLESTLLESGAPKGEAALAGILLHGRDRTREDKVVLASSFGVEGIRWLAPAADTGSWYPGRFFDPRSQNEPFLTTAVEQCDRVVKEASEGGRLGPDR
;
A
#
# COMPACT_ATOMS: atom_id res chain seq x y z
N MET A 1 -38.13 0.55 -14.03
CA MET A 1 -37.32 1.42 -13.14
C MET A 1 -36.75 0.55 -12.05
N THR A 2 -35.62 -0.10 -12.30
CA THR A 2 -34.98 -0.98 -11.31
C THR A 2 -33.73 -0.26 -10.84
N SER A 3 -33.81 0.25 -9.61
CA SER A 3 -32.73 0.88 -8.88
C SER A 3 -31.57 -0.12 -8.74
N ARG A 4 -30.37 0.22 -9.24
CA ARG A 4 -29.13 -0.47 -8.85
C ARG A 4 -28.55 0.30 -7.68
N GLN A 5 -28.75 -0.23 -6.49
CA GLN A 5 -28.02 0.17 -5.29
C GLN A 5 -26.71 -0.62 -5.29
N ASP A 6 -25.65 -0.09 -5.90
CA ASP A 6 -24.29 -0.64 -5.75
C ASP A 6 -23.58 0.10 -4.60
N SER A 7 -23.68 -0.48 -3.40
CA SER A 7 -22.83 -0.18 -2.23
C SER A 7 -21.93 -1.41 -2.02
N ALA A 8 -20.60 -1.38 -1.91
CA ALA A 8 -19.61 -0.32 -1.67
C ALA A 8 -18.27 -0.67 -2.38
N PRO A 9 -17.50 0.26 -3.00
CA PRO A 9 -16.35 -0.15 -3.83
C PRO A 9 -14.94 0.35 -3.40
N SER A 10 -14.66 0.72 -2.14
CA SER A 10 -13.31 1.21 -1.76
C SER A 10 -12.54 0.33 -0.75
N GLU A 11 -13.14 -0.10 0.36
CA GLU A 11 -12.42 -0.80 1.44
C GLU A 11 -12.08 -2.26 1.10
N SER A 12 -13.05 -3.00 0.52
CA SER A 12 -12.89 -4.43 0.16
C SER A 12 -11.78 -4.70 -0.88
N ARG A 13 -11.44 -3.71 -1.71
CA ARG A 13 -10.37 -3.84 -2.73
C ARG A 13 -8.97 -3.61 -2.16
N LEU A 14 -8.85 -2.94 -1.01
CA LEU A 14 -7.58 -2.77 -0.33
C LEU A 14 -7.12 -4.07 0.32
N GLU A 15 -8.05 -4.82 0.94
CA GLU A 15 -7.71 -6.11 1.55
C GLU A 15 -7.22 -7.13 0.51
N SER A 16 -7.77 -7.14 -0.71
CA SER A 16 -7.30 -8.06 -1.76
C SER A 16 -5.94 -7.66 -2.36
N THR A 17 -5.50 -6.41 -2.19
CA THR A 17 -4.28 -5.85 -2.79
C THR A 17 -3.13 -5.62 -1.79
N LEU A 18 -3.35 -5.82 -0.50
CA LEU A 18 -2.35 -5.64 0.56
C LEU A 18 -1.77 -6.98 1.02
N LEU A 19 -0.45 -7.11 1.01
CA LEU A 19 0.27 -8.25 1.59
C LEU A 19 0.95 -7.82 2.89
N GLU A 20 0.86 -8.65 3.92
CA GLU A 20 1.41 -8.37 5.24
C GLU A 20 2.44 -9.42 5.66
N SER A 21 3.46 -9.00 6.41
CA SER A 21 4.43 -9.90 7.05
C SER A 21 5.02 -9.29 8.33
N GLY A 22 5.78 -10.08 9.09
CA GLY A 22 6.38 -9.65 10.35
C GLY A 22 5.42 -9.79 11.53
N ALA A 23 5.49 -8.86 12.48
CA ALA A 23 4.66 -8.86 13.68
C ALA A 23 3.19 -8.55 13.35
N PRO A 24 2.21 -9.18 14.03
CA PRO A 24 0.80 -8.95 13.76
C PRO A 24 0.36 -7.55 14.21
N LYS A 25 -0.74 -7.09 13.60
CA LYS A 25 -1.43 -5.85 14.00
C LYS A 25 -1.73 -5.87 15.50
N GLY A 26 -1.47 -4.76 16.19
CA GLY A 26 -1.65 -4.62 17.63
C GLY A 26 -0.42 -5.02 18.47
N GLU A 27 0.46 -5.88 17.95
CA GLU A 27 1.67 -6.33 18.65
C GLU A 27 2.94 -5.65 18.15
N ALA A 28 2.92 -5.17 16.90
CA ALA A 28 4.08 -4.51 16.30
C ALA A 28 4.44 -3.21 17.04
N ALA A 29 5.74 -2.95 17.21
CA ALA A 29 6.25 -1.71 17.79
C ALA A 29 6.47 -0.61 16.74
N LEU A 30 6.58 -1.01 15.47
CA LEU A 30 6.79 -0.18 14.29
C LEU A 30 6.03 -0.79 13.10
N ALA A 31 5.76 0.03 12.09
CA ALA A 31 5.26 -0.46 10.81
C ALA A 31 6.11 0.09 9.65
N GLY A 32 6.28 -0.72 8.62
CA GLY A 32 6.99 -0.35 7.40
C GLY A 32 6.14 -0.65 6.17
N ILE A 33 6.16 0.26 5.21
CA ILE A 33 5.43 0.12 3.95
C ILE A 33 6.44 -0.04 2.81
N LEU A 34 6.34 -1.15 2.08
CA LEU A 34 7.24 -1.46 0.97
C LEU A 34 6.50 -1.38 -0.36
N LEU A 35 6.80 -0.35 -1.14
CA LEU A 35 6.26 -0.19 -2.49
C LEU A 35 7.16 -0.93 -3.50
N HIS A 36 6.55 -1.70 -4.39
CA HIS A 36 7.27 -2.30 -5.51
C HIS A 36 7.56 -1.27 -6.61
N GLY A 37 8.60 -1.53 -7.41
CA GLY A 37 8.91 -0.77 -8.61
C GLY A 37 8.06 -1.20 -9.80
N ARG A 38 8.26 -0.55 -10.95
CA ARG A 38 7.59 -0.92 -12.20
C ARG A 38 7.92 -2.36 -12.61
N ASP A 39 6.90 -3.08 -13.10
CA ASP A 39 6.98 -4.47 -13.56
C ASP A 39 7.45 -5.46 -12.46
N ARG A 40 7.25 -5.08 -11.19
CA ARG A 40 7.53 -5.92 -10.01
C ARG A 40 6.23 -6.20 -9.26
N THR A 41 6.27 -7.16 -8.35
CA THR A 41 5.11 -7.56 -7.54
C THR A 41 5.30 -7.21 -6.07
N ARG A 42 4.21 -7.26 -5.29
CA ARG A 42 4.24 -7.06 -3.83
C ARG A 42 4.92 -8.23 -3.10
N GLU A 43 4.89 -9.43 -3.65
CA GLU A 43 5.49 -10.64 -3.07
C GLU A 43 7.01 -10.52 -2.97
N ASP A 44 7.65 -9.88 -3.96
CA ASP A 44 9.08 -9.52 -3.91
C ASP A 44 9.44 -8.69 -2.68
N LYS A 45 8.49 -7.91 -2.14
CA LYS A 45 8.72 -7.04 -0.99
C LYS A 45 8.70 -7.81 0.33
N VAL A 46 7.97 -8.92 0.43
CA VAL A 46 8.02 -9.78 1.63
C VAL A 46 9.39 -10.43 1.78
N VAL A 47 10.01 -10.83 0.67
CA VAL A 47 11.39 -11.34 0.67
C VAL A 47 12.39 -10.25 1.06
N LEU A 48 12.17 -9.01 0.62
CA LEU A 48 13.01 -7.88 1.04
C LEU A 48 12.81 -7.55 2.53
N ALA A 49 11.58 -7.60 3.03
CA ALA A 49 11.27 -7.33 4.42
C ALA A 49 12.06 -8.23 5.39
N SER A 50 12.18 -9.52 5.06
CA SER A 50 12.93 -10.47 5.89
C SER A 50 14.45 -10.21 5.90
N SER A 51 15.00 -9.55 4.87
CA SER A 51 16.44 -9.24 4.82
C SER A 51 16.85 -8.06 5.69
N PHE A 52 15.91 -7.20 6.12
CA PHE A 52 16.20 -6.10 7.03
C PHE A 52 16.51 -6.56 8.46
N GLY A 53 16.09 -7.77 8.85
CA GLY A 53 16.38 -8.33 10.18
C GLY A 53 15.81 -7.49 11.35
N VAL A 54 14.76 -6.71 11.11
CA VAL A 54 14.11 -5.91 12.15
C VAL A 54 13.02 -6.75 12.79
N GLU A 55 13.14 -6.98 14.10
CA GLU A 55 12.13 -7.69 14.89
C GLU A 55 11.00 -6.75 15.31
N GLY A 56 9.80 -7.30 15.54
CA GLY A 56 8.67 -6.52 16.08
C GLY A 56 8.09 -5.47 15.14
N ILE A 57 8.47 -5.46 13.86
CA ILE A 57 7.89 -4.59 12.83
C ILE A 57 6.79 -5.32 12.06
N ARG A 58 5.70 -4.60 11.74
CA ARG A 58 4.68 -5.03 10.78
C ARG A 58 5.04 -4.48 9.40
N TRP A 59 5.20 -5.33 8.42
CA TRP A 59 5.43 -4.92 7.04
C TRP A 59 4.15 -5.00 6.23
N LEU A 60 3.89 -3.95 5.45
CA LEU A 60 2.76 -3.88 4.53
C LEU A 60 3.27 -3.61 3.11
N ALA A 61 2.84 -4.42 2.16
CA ALA A 61 3.23 -4.34 0.75
C ALA A 61 1.98 -4.27 -0.14
N PRO A 62 1.55 -3.07 -0.54
CA PRO A 62 0.45 -2.91 -1.48
C PRO A 62 0.88 -3.25 -2.91
N ALA A 63 -0.07 -3.71 -3.73
CA ALA A 63 0.09 -3.88 -5.17
C ALA A 63 -0.53 -2.72 -5.96
N ALA A 64 0.14 -2.31 -7.03
CA ALA A 64 -0.46 -1.48 -8.07
C ALA A 64 -1.26 -2.35 -9.05
N ASP A 65 -2.47 -1.92 -9.42
CA ASP A 65 -3.42 -2.68 -10.26
C ASP A 65 -2.84 -3.17 -11.60
N THR A 66 -1.84 -2.48 -12.15
CA THR A 66 -1.25 -2.77 -13.46
C THR A 66 0.24 -3.10 -13.41
N GLY A 67 0.80 -3.39 -12.23
CA GLY A 67 2.25 -3.58 -12.05
C GLY A 67 3.07 -2.29 -12.12
N SER A 68 2.42 -1.14 -12.34
CA SER A 68 3.00 0.20 -12.21
C SER A 68 2.03 1.14 -11.51
N TRP A 69 2.57 2.06 -10.71
CA TRP A 69 1.81 3.10 -10.01
C TRP A 69 1.30 4.21 -10.94
N TYR A 70 2.01 4.44 -12.05
CA TYR A 70 1.64 5.41 -13.10
C TYR A 70 2.30 5.04 -14.44
N PRO A 71 1.76 5.48 -15.59
CA PRO A 71 2.16 4.97 -16.91
C PRO A 71 3.52 5.48 -17.42
N GLY A 72 3.78 6.79 -17.32
CA GLY A 72 5.00 7.44 -17.83
C GLY A 72 6.19 7.36 -16.88
N ARG A 73 7.30 8.02 -17.24
CA ARG A 73 8.51 8.11 -16.40
C ARG A 73 8.31 9.14 -15.28
N PHE A 74 9.13 9.05 -14.23
CA PHE A 74 8.99 9.95 -13.07
C PHE A 74 9.32 11.42 -13.41
N PHE A 75 10.10 11.66 -14.46
CA PHE A 75 10.48 12.99 -14.94
C PHE A 75 9.62 13.49 -16.11
N ASP A 76 8.67 12.68 -16.60
CA ASP A 76 7.71 13.14 -17.61
C ASP A 76 6.76 14.18 -16.97
N PRO A 77 6.16 15.08 -17.77
CA PRO A 77 5.16 16.02 -17.27
C PRO A 77 4.09 15.31 -16.46
N ARG A 78 3.77 15.82 -15.26
CA ARG A 78 2.83 15.20 -14.32
C ARG A 78 1.50 14.81 -14.98
N SER A 79 0.99 15.65 -15.88
CA SER A 79 -0.27 15.40 -16.60
C SER A 79 -0.28 14.09 -17.41
N GLN A 80 0.87 13.57 -17.83
CA GLN A 80 0.95 12.28 -18.52
C GLN A 80 0.80 11.08 -17.56
N ASN A 81 1.04 11.29 -16.27
CA ASN A 81 0.89 10.29 -15.23
C ASN A 81 -0.46 10.36 -14.51
N GLU A 82 -1.23 11.44 -14.71
CA GLU A 82 -2.57 11.58 -14.15
C GLU A 82 -3.63 10.87 -15.02
N PRO A 83 -4.72 10.35 -14.43
CA PRO A 83 -5.08 10.38 -12.99
C PRO A 83 -4.42 9.25 -12.16
N PHE A 84 -3.67 8.35 -12.78
CA PHE A 84 -3.10 7.16 -12.14
C PHE A 84 -2.20 7.50 -10.96
N LEU A 85 -1.38 8.55 -11.09
CA LEU A 85 -0.54 9.05 -10.00
C LEU A 85 -1.37 9.48 -8.79
N THR A 86 -2.44 10.26 -8.99
CA THR A 86 -3.33 10.64 -7.89
C THR A 86 -3.94 9.42 -7.21
N THR A 87 -4.44 8.45 -7.98
CA THR A 87 -4.99 7.21 -7.42
C THR A 87 -3.95 6.41 -6.65
N ALA A 88 -2.72 6.32 -7.13
CA ALA A 88 -1.62 5.64 -6.44
C ALA A 88 -1.27 6.31 -5.11
N VAL A 89 -1.22 7.64 -5.06
CA VAL A 89 -0.96 8.40 -3.83
C VAL A 89 -2.10 8.20 -2.83
N GLU A 90 -3.36 8.24 -3.26
CA GLU A 90 -4.50 7.95 -2.39
C GLU A 90 -4.46 6.53 -1.83
N GLN A 91 -4.05 5.55 -2.64
CA GLN A 91 -3.86 4.18 -2.16
C GLN A 91 -2.75 4.12 -1.11
N CYS A 92 -1.62 4.79 -1.33
CA CYS A 92 -0.53 4.87 -0.34
C CYS A 92 -1.01 5.52 0.96
N ASP A 93 -1.79 6.61 0.89
CA ASP A 93 -2.35 7.26 2.08
C ASP A 93 -3.27 6.33 2.89
N ARG A 94 -4.09 5.52 2.22
CA ARG A 94 -4.92 4.50 2.90
C ARG A 94 -4.05 3.44 3.58
N VAL A 95 -2.95 3.01 2.96
CA VAL A 95 -2.02 2.05 3.56
C VAL A 95 -1.27 2.67 4.74
N VAL A 96 -0.89 3.94 4.67
CA VAL A 96 -0.30 4.68 5.81
C VAL A 96 -1.26 4.73 7.00
N LYS A 97 -2.53 5.01 6.76
CA LYS A 97 -3.57 4.99 7.80
C LYS A 97 -3.77 3.61 8.41
N GLU A 98 -3.70 2.55 7.61
CA GLU A 98 -3.77 1.18 8.11
C GLU A 98 -2.52 0.78 8.90
N ALA A 99 -1.33 1.18 8.41
CA ALA A 99 -0.05 0.92 9.05
C ALA A 99 0.10 1.64 10.39
N SER A 100 -0.51 2.83 10.54
CA SER A 100 -0.51 3.56 11.82
C SER A 100 -1.41 2.93 12.88
N GLU A 101 -2.24 1.95 12.48
CA GLU A 101 -3.23 1.29 13.34
C GLU A 101 -4.13 2.28 14.09
N GLY A 102 -4.65 3.27 13.37
CA GLY A 102 -5.48 4.32 13.98
C GLY A 102 -4.69 5.26 14.89
N GLY A 103 -3.37 5.39 14.68
CA GLY A 103 -2.49 6.26 15.45
C GLY A 103 -1.77 5.59 16.63
N ARG A 104 -1.95 4.28 16.84
CA ARG A 104 -1.17 3.52 17.84
C ARG A 104 0.33 3.57 17.53
N LEU A 105 0.67 3.53 16.25
CA LEU A 105 2.03 3.72 15.75
C LEU A 105 2.16 5.15 15.24
N GLY A 106 2.79 6.00 16.05
CA GLY A 106 3.05 7.42 15.75
C GLY A 106 4.51 7.70 15.39
N PRO A 107 4.81 8.91 14.89
CA PRO A 107 6.16 9.31 14.47
C PRO A 107 7.15 9.52 15.64
N ASP A 108 6.66 9.63 16.87
CA ASP A 108 7.45 9.97 18.06
C ASP A 108 8.03 8.74 18.80
N ARG A 109 8.22 7.61 18.09
CA ARG A 109 8.88 6.41 18.64
C ARG A 109 10.33 6.31 18.24
#